data_AF-A0A9D6IYA3-F1
#
_entry.id   AF-A0A9D6IYA3-F1
#
_cell.length_a   1.000
_cell.length_b   1.000
_cell.length_c   1.000
_cell.angle_alpha   90.00
_cell.angle_beta   90.00
_cell.angle_gamma   90.00
#
_symmetry.space_group_name_H-M   'P 1'
#
loop_
_entity.id
_entity.type
_entity.pdbx_description
1 polymer ?
#
loop_
_entity_poly.entity_id
_entity_poly.type
_entity_poly.pdbx_seq_one_letter_code
_entity_poly.pdbx_strand_id
1 'polypeptide(L)'
;MDRTLPAQKRPAFYALRRGAWRDYLTLLHPPYTVWHLSYVALGSAAAPVFRADRLGWGLLAFFLGVGLSSHALDELHGRPLKTGIPSSVLWGIAAASAAGAVAIGVYGA
;
A
#
# COMPACT_ATOMS: atom_id res chain seq x y z
N MET A 1 33.28 19.81 22.00
CA MET A 1 32.92 19.32 20.65
C MET A 1 31.62 18.55 20.77
N ASP A 2 30.49 19.24 20.58
CA ASP A 2 29.16 18.64 20.61
C ASP A 2 28.90 17.97 19.26
N ARG A 3 28.95 16.63 19.21
CA ARG A 3 28.57 15.86 18.02
C ARG A 3 27.05 15.77 18.02
N THR A 4 26.39 16.78 17.45
CA THR A 4 24.99 16.64 17.04
C THR A 4 24.93 15.54 15.97
N LEU A 5 24.50 14.34 16.37
CA LEU A 5 24.22 13.27 15.42
C LEU A 5 23.21 13.81 14.40
N PRO A 6 23.46 13.68 13.08
CA PRO A 6 22.56 14.21 12.08
C PRO A 6 21.16 13.65 12.32
N ALA A 7 20.17 14.54 12.44
CA ALA A 7 18.77 14.17 12.60
C ALA A 7 18.41 13.15 11.52
N GLN A 8 18.04 11.93 11.93
CA GLN A 8 17.81 10.83 11.02
C GLN A 8 16.72 11.22 10.01
N LYS A 9 17.11 11.38 8.74
CA LYS A 9 16.22 11.87 7.68
C LYS A 9 15.07 10.89 7.49
N ARG A 10 13.84 11.35 7.74
CA ARG A 10 12.63 10.54 7.57
C ARG A 10 12.47 10.15 6.09
N PRO A 11 12.09 8.90 5.79
CA PRO A 11 11.95 8.43 4.40
C PRO A 11 10.78 9.07 3.66
N ALA A 12 9.73 9.48 4.38
CA ALA A 12 8.59 10.25 3.86
C ALA A 12 8.07 11.25 4.91
N PHE A 13 7.31 12.27 4.49
CA PHE A 13 6.81 13.31 5.40
C PHE A 13 5.80 12.78 6.44
N TYR A 14 5.02 11.77 6.07
CA TYR A 14 4.08 11.06 6.95
C TYR A 14 4.71 9.81 7.60
N ALA A 15 5.97 9.49 7.31
CA ALA A 15 6.64 8.36 7.95
C ALA A 15 6.75 8.65 9.45
N LEU A 16 6.18 7.76 10.24
CA LEU A 16 6.24 7.83 11.68
C LEU A 16 7.60 7.30 12.16
N ARG A 17 7.98 7.63 13.40
CA ARG A 17 9.15 7.01 14.03
C ARG A 17 8.96 5.49 14.05
N ARG A 18 9.98 4.75 13.60
CA ARG A 18 10.02 3.28 13.54
C ARG A 18 9.38 2.63 14.77
N GLY A 19 8.53 1.63 14.54
CA GLY A 19 8.00 0.77 15.61
C GLY A 19 6.60 0.21 15.35
N ALA A 20 6.45 -1.10 15.53
CA ALA A 20 5.18 -1.84 15.59
C ALA A 20 4.19 -1.42 14.47
N TRP A 21 2.96 -1.06 14.83
CA TRP A 21 1.87 -0.69 13.91
C TRP A 21 2.20 0.50 12.97
N ARG A 22 3.15 1.36 13.36
CA ARG A 22 3.53 2.56 12.59
C ARG A 22 4.29 2.21 11.32
N ASP A 23 5.01 1.10 11.34
CA ASP A 23 5.71 0.59 10.17
C ASP A 23 4.69 0.09 9.13
N TYR A 24 3.57 -0.49 9.58
CA TYR A 24 2.48 -0.89 8.68
C TYR A 24 1.75 0.31 8.07
N LEU A 25 1.56 1.39 8.83
CA LEU A 25 1.05 2.64 8.25
C LEU A 25 2.03 3.25 7.24
N THR A 26 3.32 3.23 7.56
CA THR A 26 4.35 3.76 6.66
C THR A 26 4.40 2.94 5.38
N LEU A 27 4.36 1.60 5.50
CA LEU A 27 4.27 0.65 4.39
C LEU A 27 3.03 0.91 3.52
N LEU A 28 1.89 1.23 4.14
CA LEU A 28 0.65 1.50 3.39
C LEU A 28 0.76 2.73 2.47
N HIS A 29 1.74 3.61 2.69
CA HIS A 29 1.96 4.80 1.88
C HIS A 29 0.66 5.63 1.71
N PRO A 30 -0.04 6.03 2.80
CA PRO A 30 -1.46 6.36 2.75
C PRO A 30 -1.84 7.49 1.76
N PRO A 31 -1.08 8.60 1.64
CA PRO A 31 -1.39 9.63 0.66
C PRO A 31 -1.41 9.11 -0.78
N TYR A 32 -0.47 8.24 -1.13
CA TYR A 32 -0.40 7.64 -2.46
C TYR A 32 -1.52 6.62 -2.69
N THR A 33 -1.79 5.76 -1.70
CA THR A 33 -2.84 4.75 -1.80
C THR A 33 -4.21 5.41 -1.98
N VAL A 34 -4.53 6.42 -1.17
CA VAL A 34 -5.81 7.15 -1.28
C VAL A 34 -5.90 7.88 -2.61
N TRP A 35 -4.80 8.52 -3.05
CA TRP A 35 -4.74 9.15 -4.37
C TRP A 35 -5.06 8.15 -5.49
N HIS A 36 -4.47 6.97 -5.50
CA HIS A 36 -4.71 5.97 -6.55
C HIS A 36 -6.12 5.35 -6.48
N LEU A 37 -6.63 5.11 -5.28
CA LEU A 37 -8.02 4.67 -5.11
C LEU A 37 -9.02 5.70 -5.62
N SER A 38 -8.70 6.99 -5.52
CA SER A 38 -9.54 8.04 -6.11
C SER A 38 -9.67 7.89 -7.64
N TYR A 39 -8.63 7.41 -8.33
CA TYR A 39 -8.67 7.17 -9.77
C TYR A 39 -9.60 6.03 -10.14
N VAL A 40 -9.66 4.98 -9.32
CA VAL A 40 -10.63 3.89 -9.50
C VAL A 40 -12.06 4.42 -9.34
N ALA A 41 -12.30 5.25 -8.32
CA ALA A 41 -13.60 5.86 -8.09
C ALA A 41 -14.02 6.81 -9.23
N LEU A 42 -13.10 7.66 -9.69
CA LEU A 42 -13.32 8.56 -10.83
C LEU A 42 -13.59 7.78 -12.12
N GLY A 43 -12.85 6.71 -12.39
CA GLY A 43 -13.08 5.84 -13.55
C GLY A 43 -14.47 5.18 -13.50
N SER A 44 -14.90 4.70 -12.33
CA SER A 44 -16.24 4.16 -12.15
C SER A 44 -17.34 5.21 -12.31
N ALA A 45 -17.10 6.45 -11.86
CA ALA A 45 -18.06 7.56 -11.99
C ALA A 45 -18.18 8.08 -13.42
N ALA A 46 -17.11 7.99 -14.21
CA ALA A 46 -17.09 8.35 -15.63
C ALA A 46 -17.70 7.28 -16.54
N ALA A 47 -17.99 6.07 -16.02
CA ALA A 47 -18.58 5.00 -16.82
C ALA A 47 -20.03 5.34 -17.23
N PRO A 48 -20.50 4.88 -18.42
CA PRO A 48 -21.87 5.14 -18.89
C PRO A 48 -22.96 4.62 -17.93
N VAL A 49 -22.65 3.57 -17.17
CA VAL A 49 -23.53 3.00 -16.15
C VAL A 49 -22.74 2.86 -14.87
N PHE A 50 -23.15 3.59 -13.83
CA PHE A 50 -22.55 3.48 -12.51
C PHE A 50 -23.00 2.20 -11.81
N ARG A 51 -22.03 1.43 -11.31
CA ARG A 51 -22.24 0.15 -10.63
C ARG A 51 -21.48 0.11 -9.32
N ALA A 52 -22.18 0.41 -8.22
CA ALA A 52 -21.59 0.51 -6.89
C ALA A 52 -20.98 -0.81 -6.40
N ASP A 53 -21.58 -1.94 -6.77
CA ASP A 53 -21.06 -3.30 -6.55
C ASP A 53 -19.66 -3.46 -7.16
N ARG A 54 -19.50 -3.04 -8.42
CA ARG A 54 -18.23 -3.14 -9.15
C ARG A 54 -17.19 -2.15 -8.61
N LEU A 55 -17.62 -0.94 -8.21
CA LEU A 55 -16.74 0.02 -7.56
C LEU A 55 -16.13 -0.56 -6.28
N GLY A 56 -16.95 -1.18 -5.42
CA GLY A 56 -16.48 -1.78 -4.17
C GLY A 56 -15.41 -2.86 -4.40
N TRP A 57 -15.68 -3.80 -5.31
CA TRP A 57 -14.72 -4.85 -5.67
C TRP A 57 -13.48 -4.31 -6.36
N GLY A 58 -13.63 -3.32 -7.24
CA GLY A 58 -12.51 -2.68 -7.92
C GLY A 58 -11.59 -1.94 -6.95
N LEU A 59 -12.15 -1.20 -5.99
CA LEU A 59 -11.38 -0.53 -4.92
C LEU A 59 -10.63 -1.56 -4.06
N LEU A 60 -11.29 -2.65 -3.66
CA LEU A 60 -10.65 -3.68 -2.85
C LEU A 60 -9.53 -4.40 -3.61
N ALA A 61 -9.77 -4.80 -4.86
CA ALA A 61 -8.76 -5.45 -5.69
C ALA A 61 -7.56 -4.54 -5.96
N PHE A 62 -7.80 -3.26 -6.29
CA PHE A 62 -6.74 -2.28 -6.50
C PHE A 62 -5.93 -2.04 -5.22
N PHE A 63 -6.61 -1.85 -4.09
CA PHE A 63 -5.96 -1.70 -2.79
C PHE A 63 -5.06 -2.89 -2.46
N LEU A 64 -5.54 -4.12 -2.66
CA LEU A 64 -4.77 -5.33 -2.37
C LEU A 64 -3.56 -5.49 -3.31
N GLY A 65 -3.75 -5.29 -4.61
CA GLY A 65 -2.68 -5.48 -5.60
C GLY A 65 -1.68 -4.33 -5.66
N VAL A 66 -2.16 -3.12 -5.89
CA VAL A 66 -1.33 -1.93 -6.18
C VAL A 66 -1.09 -1.07 -4.95
N GLY A 67 -1.88 -1.24 -3.88
CA GLY A 67 -1.59 -0.64 -2.58
C GLY A 67 -0.72 -1.56 -1.72
N LEU A 68 -1.24 -2.71 -1.31
CA LEU A 68 -0.63 -3.51 -0.27
C LEU A 68 0.49 -4.42 -0.80
N SER A 69 0.25 -5.17 -1.89
CA SER A 69 1.23 -6.12 -2.43
C SER A 69 2.45 -5.41 -3.01
N SER A 70 2.24 -4.43 -3.88
CA SER A 70 3.32 -3.62 -4.48
C SER A 70 4.20 -2.96 -3.41
N HIS A 71 3.61 -2.31 -2.40
CA HIS A 71 4.41 -1.66 -1.35
C HIS A 71 5.20 -2.67 -0.52
N ALA A 72 4.64 -3.86 -0.26
CA ALA A 72 5.37 -4.93 0.41
C ALA A 72 6.54 -5.45 -0.44
N LEU A 73 6.35 -5.60 -1.74
CA LEU A 73 7.40 -5.98 -2.68
C LEU A 73 8.47 -4.88 -2.81
N ASP A 74 8.08 -3.62 -2.92
CA ASP A 74 9.03 -2.49 -2.96
C ASP A 74 9.86 -2.41 -1.68
N GLU A 75 9.22 -2.63 -0.53
CA GLU A 75 9.92 -2.65 0.75
C GLU A 75 10.87 -3.84 0.89
N LEU A 76 10.54 -5.00 0.30
CA LEU A 76 11.47 -6.13 0.15
C LEU A 76 12.68 -5.76 -0.72
N HIS A 77 12.47 -4.94 -1.76
CA HIS A 77 13.52 -4.47 -2.67
C HIS A 77 14.24 -3.23 -2.13
N GLY A 78 15.11 -3.43 -1.13
CA GLY A 78 16.06 -2.40 -0.69
C GLY A 78 15.55 -1.45 0.39
N ARG A 79 14.37 -1.71 0.96
CA ARG A 79 13.85 -1.00 2.15
C ARG A 79 13.76 0.53 1.99
N PRO A 80 13.16 1.06 0.91
CA PRO A 80 13.02 2.49 0.67
C PRO A 80 12.32 3.23 1.82
N LEU A 81 11.30 2.63 2.43
CA LEU A 81 10.56 3.22 3.56
C LEU A 81 11.22 2.93 4.91
N LYS A 82 12.29 2.13 4.90
CA LYS A 82 13.09 1.78 6.07
C LYS A 82 12.22 1.23 7.20
N THR A 83 11.20 0.43 6.91
CA THR A 83 10.39 -0.25 7.93
C THR A 83 11.21 -1.28 8.70
N GLY A 84 10.77 -1.65 9.90
CA GLY A 84 11.31 -2.76 10.70
C GLY A 84 10.57 -4.08 10.49
N ILE A 85 9.70 -4.19 9.49
CA ILE A 85 8.87 -5.38 9.25
C ILE A 85 9.77 -6.54 8.76
N PRO A 86 9.74 -7.74 9.36
CA PRO A 86 10.57 -8.87 8.89
C PRO A 86 10.28 -9.24 7.43
N SER A 87 11.30 -9.65 6.68
CA SER A 87 11.13 -9.98 5.24
C SER A 87 10.15 -11.12 5.00
N SER A 88 10.06 -12.09 5.92
CA SER A 88 9.04 -13.16 5.85
C SER A 88 7.61 -12.61 5.93
N VAL A 89 7.39 -11.60 6.78
CA VAL A 89 6.10 -10.93 6.92
C VAL A 89 5.77 -10.14 5.67
N LEU A 90 6.73 -9.41 5.09
CA LEU A 90 6.52 -8.69 3.83
C LEU A 90 6.17 -9.64 2.67
N TRP A 91 6.86 -10.78 2.55
CA TRP A 91 6.52 -11.81 1.56
C TRP A 91 5.11 -12.36 1.79
N GLY A 92 4.75 -12.63 3.04
CA GLY A 92 3.40 -13.07 3.40
C GLY A 92 2.32 -12.05 3.02
N ILE A 93 2.55 -10.77 3.31
CA ILE A 93 1.66 -9.67 2.91
C ILE A 93 1.53 -9.61 1.39
N ALA A 94 2.66 -9.59 0.67
CA ALA A 94 2.70 -9.53 -0.79
C ALA A 94 1.92 -10.68 -1.42
N ALA A 95 2.24 -11.92 -1.05
CA ALA A 95 1.59 -13.10 -1.60
C ALA A 95 0.10 -13.17 -1.27
N ALA A 96 -0.29 -12.92 -0.01
CA ALA A 96 -1.69 -12.99 0.41
C ALA A 96 -2.55 -11.90 -0.25
N SER A 97 -2.05 -10.66 -0.32
CA SER A 97 -2.78 -9.56 -0.95
C SER A 97 -2.84 -9.69 -2.47
N ALA A 98 -1.75 -10.13 -3.13
CA ALA A 98 -1.78 -10.45 -4.56
C ALA A 98 -2.79 -11.57 -4.88
N ALA A 99 -2.78 -12.66 -4.12
CA ALA A 99 -3.74 -13.75 -4.29
C ALA A 99 -5.19 -13.27 -4.10
N GLY A 100 -5.44 -12.43 -3.09
CA GLY A 100 -6.75 -11.82 -2.86
C GLY A 100 -7.20 -10.93 -4.02
N ALA A 101 -6.32 -10.08 -4.55
CA ALA A 101 -6.61 -9.24 -5.71
C ALA A 101 -6.94 -10.08 -6.95
N VAL A 102 -6.15 -11.13 -7.22
CA VAL A 102 -6.39 -12.06 -8.33
C VAL A 102 -7.72 -12.80 -8.16
N ALA A 103 -8.02 -13.30 -6.96
CA ALA A 103 -9.29 -13.97 -6.68
C ALA A 103 -10.48 -13.04 -6.96
N ILE A 104 -10.43 -11.78 -6.52
CA ILE A 104 -11.48 -10.79 -6.83
C ILE A 104 -11.56 -10.55 -8.35
N GLY A 105 -10.43 -10.45 -9.04
CA GLY A 105 -10.43 -10.28 -10.50
C GLY A 105 -11.04 -11.48 -11.25
N VAL A 106 -10.85 -12.70 -10.77
CA VAL A 106 -11.41 -13.92 -11.38
C VAL A 106 -12.90 -14.10 -11.07
N TYR A 107 -13.31 -13.88 -9.83
CA TYR A 107 -14.68 -14.15 -9.38
C TYR A 107 -15.61 -12.93 -9.41
N GLY A 108 -15.06 -11.72 -9.43
CA GLY A 108 -15.78 -10.44 -9.45
C GLY A 108 -15.88 -9.78 -10.82
N ALA A 109 -15.30 -10.38 -11.86
CA ALA A 109 -15.45 -9.94 -13.26
C ALA A 109 -16.85 -10.20 -13.82
#